data_AF-X1MD29-F1
#
_entry.id   AF-X1MD29-F1
#
_cell.length_a   1.000
_cell.length_b   1.000
_cell.length_c   1.000
_cell.angle_alpha   90.00
_cell.angle_beta   90.00
_cell.angle_gamma   90.00
#
_symmetry.space_group_name_H-M   'P 1'
#
loop_
_entity.id
_entity.type
_entity.pdbx_description
1 polymer ?
#
loop_
_entity_poly.entity_id
_entity_poly.type
_entity_poly.pdbx_seq_one_letter_code
_entity_poly.pdbx_strand_id
1 'polypeptide(L)'
;MGKPRRYRNCLYQGKKEIKVDVIVYRERSFKEPWFLLVPSGKEDILSTERVVELYRRRMNIEVTFRDFKSHLGVRGLSLRVRKGQRLDRLLGVIVLTYILLLALGISEIGISLRKRIEILRPKARHGTRRTLSVLTVSLFAISDTFLLTRDNLINILTECFNWLEREKVFLLPSF
;
A
#
# COMPACT_ATOMS: atom_id res chain seq x y z
N MET A 1 -16.62 1.94 -21.25
CA MET A 1 -15.76 1.12 -20.37
C MET A 1 -16.01 -0.34 -20.71
N GLY A 2 -15.00 -1.20 -20.72
CA GLY A 2 -15.21 -2.64 -20.92
C GLY A 2 -15.82 -3.24 -19.66
N LYS A 3 -16.96 -3.93 -19.76
CA LYS A 3 -17.47 -4.73 -18.64
C LYS A 3 -16.52 -5.91 -18.42
N PRO A 4 -16.09 -6.21 -17.19
CA PRO A 4 -15.28 -7.38 -16.94
C PRO A 4 -16.09 -8.64 -17.27
N ARG A 5 -15.42 -9.65 -17.83
CA ARG A 5 -16.04 -10.93 -18.18
C ARG A 5 -15.35 -12.05 -17.43
N ARG A 6 -16.13 -12.89 -16.76
CA ARG A 6 -15.65 -14.07 -16.04
C ARG A 6 -16.00 -15.33 -16.83
N TYR A 7 -14.99 -16.11 -17.17
CA TYR A 7 -15.11 -17.45 -17.72
C TYR A 7 -14.93 -18.43 -16.57
N ARG A 8 -15.94 -19.25 -16.31
CA ARG A 8 -15.98 -20.16 -15.16
C ARG A 8 -15.41 -21.52 -15.51
N ASN A 9 -14.89 -22.22 -14.50
CA ASN A 9 -14.48 -23.64 -14.60
C ASN A 9 -13.48 -23.92 -15.74
N CYS A 10 -12.61 -22.97 -16.05
CA CYS A 10 -11.53 -23.18 -16.99
C CYS A 10 -10.51 -24.17 -16.41
N LEU A 11 -9.99 -25.05 -17.25
CA LEU A 11 -8.94 -26.00 -16.87
C LEU A 11 -7.58 -25.32 -17.10
N TYR A 12 -6.80 -25.19 -16.04
CA TYR A 12 -5.45 -24.65 -16.08
C TYR A 12 -4.43 -25.76 -15.87
N GLN A 13 -3.34 -25.70 -16.67
CA GLN A 13 -2.30 -26.73 -16.82
C GLN A 13 -2.75 -28.05 -17.45
N GLY A 14 -1.94 -28.55 -18.40
CA GLY A 14 -2.24 -29.80 -19.13
C GLY A 14 -1.91 -31.11 -18.40
N LYS A 15 -1.12 -31.07 -17.30
CA LYS A 15 -0.74 -32.27 -16.54
C LYS A 15 -1.55 -32.46 -15.25
N LYS A 16 -1.95 -31.36 -14.61
CA LYS A 16 -2.78 -31.36 -13.41
C LYS A 16 -3.84 -30.30 -13.63
N GLU A 17 -5.01 -30.73 -14.09
CA GLU A 17 -6.11 -29.83 -14.42
C GLU A 17 -6.62 -29.15 -13.14
N ILE A 18 -6.23 -27.90 -12.95
CA ILE A 18 -6.70 -27.07 -11.85
C ILE A 18 -7.87 -26.25 -12.38
N LYS A 19 -9.04 -26.39 -11.75
CA LYS A 19 -10.20 -25.57 -12.06
C LYS A 19 -9.99 -24.14 -11.57
N VAL A 20 -10.02 -23.19 -12.50
CA VAL A 20 -9.89 -21.76 -12.25
C VAL A 20 -10.99 -21.00 -12.99
N ASP A 21 -11.32 -19.81 -12.50
CA ASP A 21 -12.08 -18.85 -13.27
C ASP A 21 -11.12 -17.82 -13.87
N VAL A 22 -11.31 -17.51 -15.15
CA VAL A 22 -10.52 -16.50 -15.88
C VAL A 22 -11.35 -15.24 -16.01
N ILE A 23 -10.86 -14.14 -15.44
CA ILE A 23 -11.49 -12.83 -15.58
C ILE A 23 -10.70 -12.00 -16.59
N VAL A 24 -11.40 -11.55 -17.62
CA VAL A 24 -10.85 -10.69 -18.66
C VAL A 24 -11.41 -9.29 -18.51
N TYR A 25 -10.51 -8.31 -18.38
CA TYR A 25 -10.89 -6.91 -18.24
C TYR A 25 -9.87 -5.99 -18.92
N ARG A 26 -10.35 -5.02 -19.69
CA ARG A 26 -9.49 -4.03 -20.36
C ARG A 26 -9.64 -2.68 -19.67
N GLU A 27 -8.62 -2.31 -18.90
CA GLU A 27 -8.53 -1.00 -18.27
C GLU A 27 -8.17 0.08 -19.30
N ARG A 28 -8.77 1.27 -19.19
CA ARG A 28 -8.64 2.32 -20.23
C ARG A 28 -7.20 2.80 -20.41
N SER A 29 -6.43 2.82 -19.32
CA SER A 29 -5.06 3.31 -19.29
C SER A 29 -4.02 2.27 -19.74
N PHE A 30 -4.43 1.03 -19.99
CA PHE A 30 -3.54 -0.06 -20.35
C PHE A 30 -3.76 -0.48 -21.81
N LYS A 31 -2.65 -0.71 -22.52
CA LYS A 31 -2.68 -1.15 -23.91
C LYS A 31 -3.30 -2.54 -24.03
N GLU A 32 -2.93 -3.44 -23.12
CA GLU A 32 -3.30 -4.84 -23.11
C GLU A 32 -4.41 -5.14 -22.08
N PRO A 33 -5.29 -6.12 -22.35
CA PRO A 33 -6.26 -6.58 -21.37
C PRO A 33 -5.60 -7.38 -20.25
N TRP A 34 -6.20 -7.36 -19.07
CA TRP A 34 -5.83 -8.20 -17.95
C TRP A 34 -6.52 -9.55 -18.06
N PHE A 35 -5.74 -10.62 -17.85
CA PHE A 35 -6.22 -11.98 -17.67
C PHE A 35 -5.91 -12.41 -16.25
N LEU A 36 -6.94 -12.44 -15.40
CA LEU A 36 -6.80 -12.70 -13.98
C LEU A 36 -7.31 -14.12 -13.68
N LEU A 37 -6.46 -14.93 -13.07
CA LEU A 37 -6.81 -16.28 -12.63
C LEU A 37 -7.25 -16.22 -11.17
N VAL A 38 -8.43 -16.76 -10.88
CA VAL A 38 -8.93 -16.92 -9.51
C VAL A 38 -9.43 -18.35 -9.27
N PRO A 39 -9.47 -18.83 -8.02
CA PRO A 39 -10.02 -20.15 -7.72
C PRO A 39 -11.47 -20.26 -8.21
N SER A 40 -11.80 -21.38 -8.87
CA SER A 40 -13.17 -21.63 -9.33
C SER A 40 -14.13 -21.78 -8.15
N GLY A 41 -15.38 -21.33 -8.33
CA GLY A 41 -16.46 -21.53 -7.36
C GLY A 41 -16.40 -20.62 -6.13
N LYS A 42 -15.56 -19.57 -6.16
CA LYS A 42 -15.40 -18.59 -5.07
C LYS A 42 -16.02 -17.23 -5.40
N GLU A 43 -17.10 -17.20 -6.17
CA GLU A 43 -17.75 -15.96 -6.60
C GLU A 43 -18.46 -15.21 -5.46
N ASP A 44 -18.86 -15.94 -4.43
CA ASP A 44 -19.41 -15.44 -3.16
C ASP A 44 -18.43 -14.52 -2.43
N ILE A 45 -17.15 -14.90 -2.38
CA ILE A 45 -16.09 -14.14 -1.69
C ILE A 45 -15.37 -13.18 -2.65
N LEU A 46 -15.12 -13.65 -3.88
CA LEU A 46 -14.39 -12.95 -4.92
C LEU A 46 -15.34 -12.68 -6.08
N SER A 47 -16.17 -11.65 -5.97
CA SER A 47 -16.97 -11.19 -7.12
C SER A 47 -16.07 -10.66 -8.25
N THR A 48 -16.60 -10.62 -9.47
CA THR A 48 -15.83 -10.20 -10.66
C THR A 48 -15.28 -8.78 -10.50
N GLU A 49 -16.12 -7.87 -10.01
CA GLU A 49 -15.80 -6.47 -9.74
C GLU A 49 -14.75 -6.37 -8.64
N ARG A 50 -14.89 -7.16 -7.58
CA ARG A 50 -13.96 -7.15 -6.45
C ARG A 50 -12.57 -7.60 -6.86
N VAL A 51 -12.45 -8.63 -7.70
CA VAL A 51 -11.15 -9.10 -8.21
C VAL A 51 -10.47 -8.02 -9.04
N VAL A 52 -11.21 -7.36 -9.94
CA VAL A 52 -10.68 -6.26 -10.76
C VAL A 52 -10.24 -5.09 -9.87
N GLU A 53 -11.01 -4.76 -8.84
CA GLU A 53 -10.67 -3.72 -7.87
C GLU A 53 -9.38 -4.04 -7.10
N LEU A 54 -9.26 -5.27 -6.57
CA LEU A 54 -8.07 -5.74 -5.86
C LEU A 54 -6.84 -5.72 -6.77
N TYR A 55 -6.97 -6.21 -8.01
CA TYR A 55 -5.86 -6.21 -8.96
C TYR A 55 -5.45 -4.80 -9.36
N ARG A 56 -6.40 -3.87 -9.51
CA ARG A 56 -6.10 -2.45 -9.78
C ARG A 56 -5.23 -1.84 -8.68
N ARG A 57 -5.43 -2.24 -7.42
CA ARG A 57 -4.62 -1.78 -6.28
C ARG A 57 -3.18 -2.34 -6.29
N ARG A 58 -2.85 -3.36 -7.11
CA ARG A 58 -1.49 -3.94 -7.20
C ARG A 58 -0.43 -2.87 -7.42
N MET A 59 -0.72 -1.85 -8.23
CA MET A 59 0.22 -0.77 -8.54
C MET A 59 0.68 0.00 -7.29
N ASN A 60 -0.11 0.02 -6.21
CA ASN A 60 0.25 0.69 -4.96
C ASN A 60 1.52 0.09 -4.33
N ILE A 61 1.80 -1.20 -4.56
CA ILE A 61 3.01 -1.85 -4.03
C ILE A 61 4.29 -1.26 -4.63
N GLU A 62 4.23 -0.76 -5.87
CA GLU A 62 5.39 -0.18 -6.56
C GLU A 62 5.80 1.15 -5.92
N VAL A 63 4.84 1.89 -5.37
CA VAL A 63 5.12 3.10 -4.57
C VAL A 63 5.89 2.72 -3.31
N THR A 64 5.42 1.72 -2.56
CA THR A 64 6.11 1.23 -1.37
C THR A 64 7.53 0.75 -1.69
N PHE A 65 7.73 -0.02 -2.77
CA PHE A 65 9.07 -0.45 -3.18
C PHE A 65 9.99 0.72 -3.57
N ARG A 66 9.45 1.75 -4.23
CA ARG A 66 10.21 2.96 -4.55
C ARG A 66 10.63 3.70 -3.29
N ASP A 67 9.74 3.82 -2.32
CA ASP A 67 9.97 4.52 -1.06
C ASP A 67 11.06 3.83 -0.24
N PHE A 68 11.00 2.50 -0.12
CA PHE A 68 12.04 1.72 0.55
C PHE A 68 13.41 1.90 -0.10
N LYS A 69 13.46 1.80 -1.43
CA LYS A 69 14.72 1.94 -2.17
C LYS A 69 15.29 3.36 -2.09
N SER A 70 14.45 4.38 -2.30
CA SER A 70 14.91 5.75 -2.56
C SER A 70 14.95 6.60 -1.30
N HIS A 71 13.93 6.50 -0.44
CA HIS A 71 13.74 7.40 0.70
C HIS A 71 14.22 6.80 2.02
N LEU A 72 14.14 5.47 2.18
CA LEU A 72 14.62 4.77 3.39
C LEU A 72 16.04 4.18 3.21
N GLY A 73 16.76 4.57 2.16
CA GLY A 73 18.17 4.23 1.98
C GLY A 73 18.48 2.77 1.63
N VAL A 74 17.48 1.90 1.45
CA VAL A 74 17.68 0.46 1.20
C VAL A 74 18.47 0.20 -0.09
N ARG A 75 18.38 1.09 -1.10
CA ARG A 75 19.13 0.96 -2.36
C ARG A 75 20.64 1.03 -2.20
N GLY A 76 21.15 1.72 -1.17
CA GLY A 76 22.58 1.84 -0.88
C GLY A 76 23.09 0.89 0.20
N LEU A 77 22.21 0.07 0.78
CA LEU A 77 22.54 -0.79 1.91
C LEU A 77 23.26 -2.06 1.43
N SER A 78 24.60 -2.05 1.51
CA SER A 78 25.40 -3.27 1.40
C SER A 78 25.36 -4.03 2.72
N LEU A 79 24.31 -4.82 2.92
CA LEU A 79 24.15 -5.66 4.11
C LEU A 79 25.08 -6.86 4.07
N ARG A 80 26.28 -6.73 4.66
CA ARG A 80 27.18 -7.87 4.94
C ARG A 80 26.70 -8.63 6.18
N VAL A 81 25.49 -9.20 6.10
CA VAL A 81 24.88 -9.91 7.23
C VAL A 81 25.08 -11.40 7.05
N ARG A 82 25.86 -12.02 7.93
CA ARG A 82 26.14 -13.48 7.91
C ARG A 82 24.95 -14.35 8.36
N LYS A 83 23.91 -13.78 8.99
CA LYS A 83 22.77 -14.51 9.57
C LYS A 83 21.44 -13.89 9.12
N GLY A 84 20.59 -14.65 8.40
CA GLY A 84 19.30 -14.18 7.89
C GLY A 84 18.40 -13.52 8.95
N GLN A 85 18.36 -14.07 10.17
CA GLN A 85 17.57 -13.53 11.29
C GLN A 85 17.89 -12.06 11.64
N ARG A 86 19.14 -11.61 11.44
CA ARG A 86 19.51 -10.20 11.68
C ARG A 86 18.99 -9.28 10.58
N LEU A 87 18.98 -9.78 9.34
CA LEU A 87 18.38 -9.09 8.20
C LEU A 87 16.87 -8.96 8.40
N ASP A 88 16.20 -10.02 8.83
CA ASP A 88 14.75 -10.01 9.06
C ASP A 88 14.36 -8.98 10.13
N ARG A 89 15.09 -8.93 11.25
CA ARG A 89 14.85 -7.91 12.29
C ARG A 89 15.07 -6.49 11.78
N LEU A 90 16.15 -6.27 11.03
CA LEU A 90 16.44 -4.96 10.45
C LEU A 90 15.34 -4.52 9.49
N LEU A 91 14.91 -5.41 8.58
CA LEU A 91 13.81 -5.13 7.66
C LEU A 91 12.50 -4.88 8.41
N GLY A 92 12.22 -5.65 9.47
CA GLY A 92 11.07 -5.45 10.34
C GLY A 92 11.07 -4.05 10.97
N VAL A 93 12.20 -3.59 11.51
CA VAL A 93 12.33 -2.23 12.05
C VAL A 93 12.11 -1.19 10.95
N ILE A 94 12.69 -1.36 9.76
CA ILE A 94 12.48 -0.43 8.63
C ILE A 94 11.00 -0.35 8.26
N VAL A 95 10.29 -1.48 8.21
CA VAL A 95 8.85 -1.52 7.92
C VAL A 95 8.05 -0.81 9.01
N LEU A 96 8.35 -1.06 10.29
CA LEU A 96 7.69 -0.39 11.42
C LEU A 96 7.92 1.12 11.38
N THR A 97 9.17 1.56 11.18
CA THR A 97 9.50 2.98 11.02
C THR A 97 8.74 3.60 9.85
N TYR A 98 8.65 2.90 8.72
CA TYR A 98 7.87 3.38 7.57
C TYR A 98 6.39 3.55 7.89
N ILE A 99 5.77 2.59 8.59
CA ILE A 99 4.36 2.68 9.02
C ILE A 99 4.17 3.89 9.94
N LEU A 100 5.07 4.10 10.91
CA LEU A 100 5.01 5.24 11.82
C LEU A 100 5.16 6.58 11.08
N LEU A 101 6.04 6.65 10.09
CA LEU A 101 6.17 7.83 9.24
C LEU A 101 4.88 8.07 8.45
N LEU A 102 4.26 7.04 7.86
CA LEU A 102 2.99 7.22 7.16
C LEU A 102 1.88 7.71 8.09
N ALA A 103 1.79 7.16 9.30
CA ALA A 103 0.90 7.62 10.36
C ALA A 103 1.11 9.11 10.70
N LEU A 104 2.35 9.54 10.90
CA LEU A 104 2.69 10.95 11.11
C LEU A 104 2.28 11.84 9.93
N GLY A 105 2.38 11.35 8.70
CA GLY A 105 2.04 12.13 7.50
C GLY A 105 0.54 12.31 7.28
N ILE A 106 -0.29 11.44 7.87
CA ILE A 106 -1.76 11.52 7.83
C ILE A 106 -2.36 12.12 9.10
N SER A 107 -1.59 12.28 10.18
CA SER A 107 -2.05 12.91 11.43
C SER A 107 -2.34 14.40 11.24
N GLU A 108 -2.96 15.02 12.24
CA GLU A 108 -3.24 16.46 12.23
C GLU A 108 -2.00 17.33 11.99
N ILE A 109 -0.85 16.90 12.54
CA ILE A 109 0.45 17.57 12.31
C ILE A 109 0.83 17.47 10.83
N GLY A 110 0.76 16.28 10.24
CA GLY A 110 1.03 16.06 8.83
C GLY A 110 0.07 16.83 7.92
N ILE A 111 -1.23 16.87 8.26
CA ILE A 111 -2.25 17.63 7.52
C ILE A 111 -1.98 19.13 7.59
N SER A 112 -1.66 19.66 8.77
CA SER A 112 -1.33 21.07 8.99
C SER A 112 -0.07 21.48 8.25
N LEU A 113 1.00 20.68 8.36
CA LEU A 113 2.25 20.91 7.67
C LEU A 113 2.05 20.88 6.15
N ARG A 114 1.34 19.88 5.64
CA ARG A 114 1.02 19.74 4.22
C ARG A 114 0.35 21.00 3.66
N LYS A 115 -0.59 21.61 4.38
CA LYS A 115 -1.24 22.86 3.94
C LYS A 115 -0.25 24.02 3.77
N ARG A 116 0.86 24.02 4.52
CA ARG A 116 1.89 25.07 4.47
C ARG A 116 2.93 24.83 3.36
N ILE A 117 3.30 23.58 3.11
CA ILE A 117 4.41 23.23 2.21
C ILE A 117 3.98 22.72 0.84
N GLU A 118 2.75 22.22 0.69
CA GLU A 118 2.29 21.58 -0.54
C GLU A 118 1.70 22.60 -1.52
N ILE A 119 2.36 22.79 -2.65
CA ILE A 119 1.80 23.51 -3.79
C ILE A 119 1.00 22.53 -4.64
N LEU A 120 -0.29 22.80 -4.84
CA LEU A 120 -1.18 21.93 -5.62
C LEU A 120 -0.93 22.07 -7.12
N ARG A 121 -1.06 20.96 -7.85
CA ARG A 121 -1.03 20.98 -9.32
C ARG A 121 -2.28 21.67 -9.87
N PRO A 122 -2.16 22.45 -10.96
CA PRO A 122 -3.33 23.00 -11.66
C PRO A 122 -4.28 21.91 -12.19
N LYS A 123 -3.71 20.83 -12.74
CA LYS A 123 -4.46 19.68 -13.27
C LYS A 123 -4.18 18.43 -12.43
N ALA A 124 -5.25 17.68 -12.12
CA ALA A 124 -5.13 16.43 -11.39
C ALA A 124 -4.37 15.38 -12.21
N ARG A 125 -3.48 14.65 -11.55
CA ARG A 125 -2.77 13.50 -12.09
C ARG A 125 -3.10 12.29 -11.22
N HIS A 126 -3.44 11.16 -11.83
CA HIS A 126 -3.84 9.93 -11.12
C HIS A 126 -4.93 10.17 -10.06
N GLY A 127 -5.91 11.03 -10.36
CA GLY A 127 -7.04 11.32 -9.45
C GLY A 127 -6.75 12.31 -8.33
N THR A 128 -5.55 12.88 -8.25
CA THR A 128 -5.20 13.87 -7.22
C THR A 128 -4.46 15.08 -7.78
N ARG A 129 -4.65 16.25 -7.15
CA ARG A 129 -3.83 17.46 -7.40
C ARG A 129 -2.64 17.57 -6.46
N ARG A 130 -2.53 16.66 -5.49
CA ARG A 130 -1.41 16.60 -4.54
C ARG A 130 -0.09 16.39 -5.28
N THR A 131 0.95 17.07 -4.82
CA THR A 131 2.31 16.99 -5.35
C THR A 131 3.22 16.19 -4.42
N LEU A 132 2.99 16.24 -3.12
CA LEU A 132 3.81 15.59 -2.10
C LEU A 132 3.18 14.27 -1.64
N SER A 133 4.00 13.22 -1.58
CA SER A 133 3.59 11.95 -0.97
C SER A 133 3.37 12.12 0.53
N VAL A 134 2.65 11.18 1.15
CA VAL A 134 2.49 11.15 2.61
C VAL A 134 3.86 11.07 3.28
N LEU A 135 4.72 10.14 2.83
CA LEU A 135 6.07 9.98 3.33
C LEU A 135 6.89 11.27 3.29
N THR A 136 6.84 12.03 2.19
CA THR A 136 7.60 13.29 2.08
C THR A 136 7.16 14.29 3.14
N VAL A 137 5.86 14.43 3.39
CA VAL A 137 5.35 15.32 4.46
C VAL A 137 5.88 14.86 5.82
N SER A 138 5.88 13.55 6.09
CA SER A 138 6.43 13.00 7.33
C SER A 138 7.91 13.27 7.48
N LEU A 139 8.69 13.13 6.40
CA LEU A 139 10.14 13.42 6.41
C LEU A 139 10.43 14.88 6.71
N PHE A 140 9.59 15.81 6.22
CA PHE A 140 9.66 17.22 6.62
C PHE A 140 9.29 17.41 8.10
N ALA A 141 8.22 16.75 8.57
CA ALA A 141 7.77 16.86 9.96
C ALA A 141 8.83 16.36 10.96
N ILE A 142 9.56 15.28 10.67
CA ILE A 142 10.64 14.79 11.55
C ILE A 142 11.91 15.65 11.47
N SER A 143 12.10 16.39 10.37
CA SER A 143 13.26 17.28 10.21
C SER A 143 13.07 18.58 11.00
N ASP A 144 11.84 18.91 11.36
CA ASP A 144 11.50 20.04 12.22
C ASP A 144 11.45 19.59 13.68
N THR A 145 12.43 20.03 14.47
CA THR A 145 12.56 19.72 15.90
C THR A 145 11.37 20.21 16.73
N PHE A 146 10.62 21.22 16.26
CA PHE A 146 9.43 21.69 16.97
C PHE A 146 8.20 20.82 16.73
N LEU A 147 8.14 20.13 15.58
CA LEU A 147 7.02 19.24 15.26
C LEU A 147 7.24 17.85 15.85
N LEU A 148 8.49 17.39 15.96
CA LEU A 148 8.84 16.10 16.54
C LEU A 148 9.14 16.16 18.04
N THR A 149 8.28 16.81 18.82
CA THR A 149 8.36 16.74 20.28
C THR A 149 7.89 15.38 20.78
N ARG A 150 8.35 14.98 21.97
CA ARG A 150 7.92 13.74 22.64
C ARG A 150 6.39 13.68 22.77
N ASP A 151 5.77 14.79 23.15
CA ASP A 151 4.31 14.86 23.36
C ASP A 151 3.54 14.66 22.06
N ASN A 152 4.00 15.28 20.97
CA ASN A 152 3.43 15.06 19.64
C ASN A 152 3.57 13.61 19.19
N LEU A 153 4.71 12.98 19.45
CA LEU A 153 4.94 11.57 19.11
C LEU A 153 4.03 10.63 19.91
N ILE A 154 3.86 10.89 21.21
CA ILE A 154 2.91 10.15 22.05
C ILE A 154 1.49 10.32 21.51
N ASN A 155 1.08 11.56 21.21
CA ASN A 155 -0.26 11.84 20.69
C ASN A 155 -0.53 11.11 19.36
N ILE A 156 0.43 11.12 18.42
CA ILE A 156 0.30 10.40 17.15
C ILE A 156 0.16 8.90 17.39
N LEU A 157 0.98 8.32 18.27
CA LEU A 157 0.89 6.90 18.59
C LEU A 157 -0.47 6.57 19.20
N THR A 158 -0.94 7.36 20.16
CA THR A 158 -2.25 7.18 20.79
C THR A 158 -3.38 7.31 19.77
N GLU A 159 -3.34 8.30 18.88
CA GLU A 159 -4.30 8.44 17.77
C GLU A 159 -4.29 7.20 16.86
N CYS A 160 -3.11 6.70 16.51
CA CYS A 160 -2.97 5.50 15.69
C CYS A 160 -3.54 4.26 16.38
N PHE A 161 -3.25 4.06 17.66
CA PHE A 161 -3.80 2.93 18.42
C PHE A 161 -5.33 3.01 18.53
N ASN A 162 -5.87 4.19 18.86
CA ASN A 162 -7.30 4.43 18.92
C ASN A 162 -7.98 4.24 17.55
N TRP A 163 -7.28 4.56 16.45
CA TRP A 163 -7.77 4.32 15.11
C TRP A 163 -7.78 2.83 14.75
N LEU A 164 -6.70 2.11 15.05
CA LEU A 164 -6.60 0.65 14.82
C LEU A 164 -7.63 -0.14 15.65
N GLU A 165 -7.88 0.29 16.88
CA GLU A 165 -8.91 -0.29 17.74
C GLU A 165 -10.32 -0.08 17.17
N ARG A 166 -10.62 1.15 16.70
CA ARG A 166 -11.90 1.47 16.05
C ARG A 166 -12.14 0.66 14.78
N GLU A 167 -11.10 0.50 13.97
CA GLU A 167 -11.17 -0.23 12.70
C GLU A 167 -11.14 -1.76 12.91
N LYS A 168 -11.13 -2.22 14.17
CA LYS A 168 -11.14 -3.64 14.56
C LYS A 168 -10.04 -4.46 13.88
N VAL A 169 -8.91 -3.84 13.55
CA VAL A 169 -7.80 -4.49 12.81
C VAL A 169 -7.22 -5.67 13.61
N PHE A 170 -7.30 -5.61 14.94
CA PHE A 170 -6.83 -6.66 15.83
C PHE A 170 -7.85 -7.80 16.04
N LEU A 171 -9.05 -7.72 15.46
CA LEU A 171 -9.92 -8.89 15.34
C LEU A 171 -9.35 -9.79 14.25
N LEU A 172 -8.48 -10.71 14.66
CA LEU A 172 -8.18 -11.88 13.84
C LEU A 172 -9.52 -12.53 13.46
N PRO A 173 -9.81 -12.78 12.17
CA PRO A 173 -10.91 -13.64 11.83
C PRO A 173 -10.62 -14.99 12.49
N SER A 174 -11.48 -15.38 13.44
CA SER A 174 -11.53 -16.75 13.94
C SER A 174 -11.84 -17.63 12.74
N PHE A 175 -10.80 -18.29 12.24
CA PHE A 175 -10.90 -19.38 11.26
C PHE A 175 -11.43 -20.64 11.95
#